data_AF-A0A538JN20-F1
#
_entry.id   AF-A0A538JN20-F1
#
_cell.length_a   1.000
_cell.length_b   1.000
_cell.length_c   1.000
_cell.angle_alpha   90.00
_cell.angle_beta   90.00
_cell.angle_gamma   90.00
#
_symmetry.space_group_name_H-M   'P 1'
#
loop_
_entity.id
_entity.type
_entity.pdbx_description
1 polymer ?
#
loop_
_entity_poly.entity_id
_entity_poly.type
_entity_poly.pdbx_seq_one_letter_code
_entity_poly.pdbx_strand_id
1 'polypeptide(L)' 'MQELEKIWMNGELVDWADAKIHVGSHGLHYGSGVFEG' A
#
# COMPACT_ATOMS: atom_id res chain seq x y z
N MET A 1 -4.14 14.77 7.31
CA MET A 1 -3.20 13.93 6.54
C MET A 1 -3.24 14.46 5.12
N GLN A 2 -2.10 14.68 4.47
CA GLN A 2 -2.09 15.13 3.08
C GLN A 2 -2.07 13.88 2.19
N GLU A 3 -3.11 13.69 1.39
CA GLU A 3 -3.19 12.59 0.43
C GLU A 3 -2.48 13.00 -0.86
N LEU A 4 -1.75 12.06 -1.48
CA LEU A 4 -1.22 12.24 -2.82
C LEU A 4 -2.27 11.82 -3.85
N GLU A 5 -2.13 12.24 -5.11
CA GLU A 5 -3.07 11.84 -6.16
C GLU A 5 -2.91 10.35 -6.53
N LYS A 6 -1.67 9.85 -6.59
CA LYS A 6 -1.34 8.47 -7.00
C LYS A 6 -0.36 7.80 -6.02
N ILE A 7 -0.43 6.47 -5.93
CA ILE A 7 0.52 5.59 -5.23
C ILE A 7 1.13 4.63 -6.26
N TRP A 8 2.44 4.37 -6.16
CA TRP A 8 3.06 3.28 -6.91
C TRP A 8 2.77 1.95 -6.23
N MET A 9 2.14 1.02 -6.94
CA MET A 9 1.78 -0.29 -6.43
C MET A 9 1.98 -1.35 -7.52
N ASN A 10 2.87 -2.31 -7.24
CA ASN A 10 3.11 -3.48 -8.11
C ASN A 10 3.46 -3.15 -9.58
N GLY A 11 4.23 -2.08 -9.82
CA GLY A 11 4.66 -1.69 -11.18
C GLY A 11 3.84 -0.58 -11.82
N GLU A 12 2.73 -0.16 -11.21
CA GLU A 12 1.80 0.80 -11.81
C GLU A 12 1.47 1.96 -10.84
N LEU A 13 1.07 3.11 -11.39
CA LEU A 13 0.55 4.24 -10.61
C LEU A 13 -0.98 4.12 -10.48
N VAL A 14 -1.44 3.84 -9.28
CA VAL A 14 -2.87 3.71 -8.95
C VAL A 14 -3.37 4.95 -8.21
N ASP A 15 -4.65 5.27 -8.29
CA ASP A 15 -5.25 6.33 -7.47
C ASP A 15 -5.06 6.02 -5.98
N TRP A 16 -4.77 7.05 -5.19
CA TRP A 16 -4.57 6.89 -3.75
C TRP A 16 -5.73 6.14 -3.08
N ALA A 17 -6.96 6.47 -3.47
CA ALA A 17 -8.17 5.84 -2.96
C ALA A 17 -8.29 4.34 -3.34
N ASP A 18 -7.60 3.89 -4.38
CA ASP A 18 -7.66 2.52 -4.91
C ASP A 18 -6.47 1.65 -4.47
N ALA A 19 -5.43 2.22 -3.86
CA ALA A 19 -4.26 1.53 -3.31
C ALA A 19 -4.60 0.71 -2.04
N LYS A 20 -5.56 -0.21 -2.15
CA LYS A 20 -6.08 -1.03 -1.04
C LYS A 20 -5.42 -2.40 -1.03
N ILE A 21 -5.30 -2.96 0.17
CA ILE A 21 -4.94 -4.37 0.39
C ILE A 21 -6.10 -5.11 1.07
N HIS A 22 -6.16 -6.43 0.92
CA HIS A 22 -7.17 -7.22 1.61
C HIS A 22 -6.94 -7.21 3.12
N VAL A 23 -8.01 -7.19 3.92
CA VAL A 23 -7.90 -7.15 5.39
C VAL A 23 -7.14 -8.34 5.97
N GLY A 24 -7.14 -9.48 5.28
CA GLY A 24 -6.38 -10.70 5.64
C GLY A 24 -4.93 -10.73 5.15
N SER A 25 -4.34 -9.61 4.73
CA SER A 25 -2.98 -9.58 4.19
C SER A 25 -1.95 -10.03 5.24
N HIS A 26 -1.07 -10.97 4.88
CA HIS A 26 -0.10 -11.55 5.81
C HIS A 26 0.83 -10.50 6.44
N GLY A 27 1.27 -9.51 5.66
CA GLY A 27 2.10 -8.41 6.18
C GLY A 27 1.40 -7.58 7.27
N LEU A 28 0.06 -7.46 7.20
CA LEU A 28 -0.73 -6.74 8.20
C LEU A 28 -0.89 -7.55 9.50
N HIS A 29 -1.09 -8.87 9.40
CA HIS A 29 -1.36 -9.73 10.57
C HIS A 29 -0.10 -10.25 11.25
N TYR A 30 0.96 -10.48 10.48
CA TYR A 30 2.16 -11.17 10.94
C TYR A 30 3.44 -10.34 10.76
N GLY A 31 3.30 -9.06 10.39
CA GLY A 31 4.43 -8.13 10.29
C GLY A 31 5.47 -8.47 9.22
N SER A 32 5.13 -9.32 8.25
CA SER A 32 6.05 -9.71 7.19
C SER A 32 6.18 -8.61 6.14
N GLY A 33 7.32 -7.95 6.11
CA GLY A 33 7.66 -6.91 5.14
C GLY A 33 8.94 -6.17 5.54
N VAL A 34 9.49 -5.43 4.59
CA VAL A 34 10.58 -4.46 4.82
C VAL A 34 10.18 -3.13 4.20
N PHE A 35 10.69 -2.02 4.73
CA PHE A 35 10.47 -0.69 4.18
C PHE A 35 11.72 0.16 4.33
N GLU A 36 11.83 1.20 3.51
CA GLU A 36 12.92 2.18 3.52
C GLU A 36 12.32 3.59 3.67
N GLY A 37 13.08 4.53 4.24
CA GLY A 37 12.66 5.90 4.55
C GLY A 37 13.38 6.98 3.75
#